data_AF-A0A9Q9C9W5-F1
#
_entry.id   AF-A0A9Q9C9W5-F1
#
_cell.length_a   1.000
_cell.length_b   1.000
_cell.length_c   1.000
_cell.angle_alpha   90.00
_cell.angle_beta   90.00
_cell.angle_gamma   90.00
#
_symmetry.space_group_name_H-M   'P 1'
#
loop_
_entity.id
_entity.type
_entity.pdbx_description
1 polymer ?
#
loop_
_entity_poly.entity_id
_entity_poly.type
_entity_poly.pdbx_seq_one_letter_code
_entity_poly.pdbx_strand_id
1 'polypeptide(L)'
;MLFNGLTVAGFLVFQMLEIGITDMMEHIFVNPAVHKIHNFPDILGIEYNPKDPWVNYYAFKSGVICTQILLLPLVIKLILLALTPKANARKSLRFYLQSHIILMVFLLLADILVLYTYDQDKISGVPHSLSIYIYRNHMWFYLTHTIAEISSLVCTILMCCGWLPWLT
;
A
#
# COMPACT_ATOMS: atom_id res chain seq x y z
N MET A 1 2.22 6.55 23.90
CA MET A 1 1.10 7.02 23.06
C MET A 1 1.62 7.72 21.81
N LEU A 2 2.38 8.82 21.91
CA LEU A 2 2.96 9.49 20.75
C LEU A 2 3.75 8.55 19.82
N PHE A 3 4.68 7.76 20.37
CA PHE A 3 5.48 6.81 19.57
C PHE A 3 4.64 5.73 18.85
N ASN A 4 3.61 5.17 19.50
CA ASN A 4 2.75 4.16 18.86
C ASN A 4 1.91 4.77 17.73
N GLY A 5 1.42 6.01 17.92
CA GLY A 5 0.73 6.77 16.87
C GLY A 5 1.64 7.06 15.69
N LEU A 6 2.91 7.42 15.96
CA LEU A 6 3.92 7.60 14.92
C LEU A 6 4.22 6.30 14.16
N THR A 7 4.22 5.13 14.82
CA THR A 7 4.40 3.84 14.16
C THR A 7 3.31 3.57 13.12
N VAL A 8 2.02 3.74 13.48
CA VAL A 8 0.92 3.48 12.53
C VAL A 8 0.80 4.55 11.44
N ALA A 9 1.09 5.81 11.78
CA ALA A 9 1.15 6.87 10.79
C ALA A 9 2.31 6.65 9.81
N GLY A 10 3.48 6.25 10.31
CA GLY A 10 4.63 5.87 9.48
C GLY A 10 4.34 4.66 8.59
N PHE A 11 3.59 3.68 9.09
CA PHE A 11 3.14 2.53 8.31
C PHE A 11 2.20 2.91 7.17
N LEU A 12 1.28 3.86 7.40
CA LEU A 12 0.45 4.40 6.31
C LEU A 12 1.32 5.13 5.29
N VAL A 13 2.16 6.07 5.72
CA VAL A 13 3.01 6.87 4.82
C VAL A 13 3.90 5.95 3.98
N PHE A 14 4.45 4.89 4.58
CA PHE A 14 5.19 3.87 3.85
C PHE A 14 4.36 3.24 2.73
N GLN A 15 3.16 2.72 3.02
CA GLN A 15 2.28 2.13 2.00
C GLN A 15 1.92 3.13 0.89
N MET A 16 1.66 4.40 1.24
CA MET A 16 1.39 5.44 0.24
C MET A 16 2.56 5.63 -0.73
N LEU A 17 3.79 5.74 -0.19
CA LEU A 17 4.99 5.94 -0.98
C LEU A 17 5.35 4.69 -1.80
N GLU A 18 5.25 3.52 -1.19
CA GLU A 18 5.48 2.23 -1.84
C GLU A 18 4.56 2.07 -3.05
N ILE A 19 3.25 2.18 -2.87
CA ILE A 19 2.28 2.02 -3.96
C ILE A 19 2.52 3.05 -5.07
N GLY A 20 2.83 4.30 -4.71
CA GLY A 20 3.23 5.31 -5.69
C GLY A 20 4.48 4.91 -6.47
N ILE A 21 5.51 4.40 -5.81
CA ILE A 21 6.73 3.93 -6.49
C ILE A 21 6.42 2.73 -7.37
N THR A 22 5.61 1.78 -6.91
CA THR A 22 5.16 0.59 -7.66
C THR A 22 4.45 1.01 -8.96
N ASP A 23 3.53 1.96 -8.91
CA ASP A 23 2.83 2.49 -10.09
C ASP A 23 3.78 3.25 -11.04
N MET A 24 4.70 4.04 -10.50
CA MET A 24 5.73 4.69 -11.31
C MET A 24 6.64 3.68 -12.02
N MET A 25 7.07 2.63 -11.32
CA MET A 25 7.87 1.55 -11.88
C MET A 25 7.09 0.76 -12.92
N GLU A 26 5.81 0.49 -12.68
CA GLU A 26 4.92 -0.16 -13.64
C GLU A 26 4.81 0.69 -14.92
N HIS A 27 4.62 2.00 -14.80
CA HIS A 27 4.58 2.90 -15.95
C HIS A 27 5.89 2.91 -16.75
N ILE A 28 7.06 2.94 -16.09
CA ILE A 28 8.36 3.04 -16.77
C ILE A 28 8.78 1.71 -17.39
N PHE A 29 8.63 0.59 -16.68
CA PHE A 29 9.31 -0.67 -17.02
C PHE A 29 8.39 -1.81 -17.40
N VAL A 30 7.11 -1.78 -17.02
CA VAL A 30 6.23 -2.97 -17.10
C VAL A 30 5.09 -2.74 -18.08
N ASN A 31 4.17 -1.83 -17.75
CA ASN A 31 3.00 -1.54 -18.57
C ASN A 31 2.51 -0.09 -18.46
N PRO A 32 2.96 0.81 -19.37
CA PRO A 32 2.44 2.16 -19.43
C PRO A 32 0.97 2.24 -19.90
N ALA A 33 0.42 1.19 -20.52
CA ALA A 33 -0.93 1.23 -21.08
C ALA A 33 -2.02 1.35 -20.00
N VAL A 34 -1.85 0.69 -18.84
CA VAL A 34 -2.77 0.83 -17.69
C VAL A 34 -2.88 2.29 -17.24
N HIS A 35 -1.75 2.98 -17.21
CA HIS A 35 -1.70 4.37 -16.77
C HIS A 35 -2.33 5.32 -17.78
N LYS A 36 -2.06 5.08 -19.08
CA LYS A 36 -2.61 5.87 -20.18
C LYS A 36 -4.13 5.73 -20.29
N ILE A 37 -4.67 4.52 -20.12
CA ILE A 37 -6.09 4.22 -20.37
C ILE A 37 -6.93 4.47 -19.11
N HIS A 38 -6.39 4.20 -17.92
CA HIS A 38 -7.15 4.23 -16.67
C HIS A 38 -6.60 5.26 -15.70
N ASN A 39 -5.38 5.10 -15.18
CA ASN A 39 -4.97 5.90 -14.02
C ASN A 39 -4.97 7.41 -14.28
N PHE A 40 -4.54 7.85 -15.47
CA PHE A 40 -4.46 9.27 -15.78
C PHE A 40 -5.85 9.91 -15.96
N PRO A 41 -6.76 9.37 -16.80
CA PRO A 41 -8.10 9.92 -16.92
C PRO A 41 -8.96 9.68 -15.67
N ASP A 42 -8.97 8.47 -15.12
CA ASP A 42 -9.94 8.06 -14.10
C ASP A 42 -9.57 8.57 -12.69
N ILE A 43 -8.27 8.57 -12.35
CA ILE A 43 -7.81 9.00 -11.01
C ILE A 43 -7.38 10.46 -10.99
N LEU A 44 -6.64 10.89 -12.02
CA LEU A 44 -6.05 12.23 -12.05
C LEU A 44 -6.88 13.24 -12.85
N GLY A 45 -7.79 12.78 -13.71
CA GLY A 45 -8.56 13.67 -14.60
C GLY A 45 -7.70 14.37 -15.65
N ILE A 46 -6.58 13.77 -16.08
CA ILE A 46 -5.66 14.36 -17.06
C ILE A 46 -5.52 13.46 -18.30
N GLU A 47 -5.25 14.08 -19.44
CA GLU A 47 -4.88 13.37 -20.66
C GLU A 47 -3.42 12.92 -20.63
N TYR A 48 -3.14 11.72 -21.15
CA TYR A 48 -1.79 11.20 -21.24
C TYR A 48 -0.95 11.96 -22.28
N ASN A 49 0.11 12.63 -21.81
CA ASN A 49 1.09 13.28 -22.66
C ASN A 49 2.51 12.70 -22.42
N PRO A 50 3.04 11.88 -23.34
CA PRO A 50 4.37 11.27 -23.16
C PRO A 50 5.52 12.28 -23.26
N LYS A 51 5.26 13.51 -23.73
CA LYS A 51 6.26 14.59 -23.81
C LYS A 51 6.35 15.41 -22.52
N ASP A 52 5.45 15.17 -21.56
CA ASP A 52 5.48 15.86 -20.28
C ASP A 52 6.64 15.31 -19.42
N PRO A 53 7.59 16.16 -18.96
CA PRO A 53 8.68 15.71 -18.12
C PRO A 53 8.22 15.11 -16.77
N TRP A 54 6.98 15.39 -16.35
CA TRP A 54 6.38 14.91 -15.11
C TRP A 54 5.50 13.67 -15.28
N VAL A 55 5.44 13.08 -16.48
CA VAL A 55 4.57 11.92 -16.77
C VAL A 55 4.76 10.77 -15.77
N ASN A 56 6.00 10.47 -15.36
CA ASN A 56 6.30 9.43 -14.37
C ASN A 56 5.88 9.84 -12.95
N TYR A 57 5.99 11.13 -12.62
CA TYR A 57 5.51 11.65 -11.35
C TYR A 57 3.97 11.60 -11.28
N TYR A 58 3.26 11.75 -12.39
CA TYR A 58 1.82 11.56 -12.43
C TYR A 58 1.43 10.11 -12.16
N ALA A 59 2.15 9.13 -12.72
CA ALA A 59 1.96 7.71 -12.36
C ALA A 59 2.20 7.46 -10.85
N PHE A 60 3.26 8.03 -10.28
CA PHE A 60 3.47 7.99 -8.83
C PHE A 60 2.30 8.58 -8.04
N LYS A 61 1.82 9.76 -8.46
CA LYS A 61 0.74 10.48 -7.81
C LYS A 61 -0.59 9.71 -7.89
N SER A 62 -0.89 9.04 -9.01
CA SER A 62 -2.10 8.22 -9.11
C SER A 62 -2.08 7.08 -8.10
N GLY A 63 -0.94 6.40 -7.95
CA GLY A 63 -0.77 5.35 -6.94
C GLY A 63 -1.01 5.88 -5.52
N VAL A 64 -0.42 7.02 -5.17
CA VAL A 64 -0.64 7.66 -3.86
C VAL A 64 -2.13 7.98 -3.64
N ILE A 65 -2.84 8.52 -4.64
CA ILE A 65 -4.27 8.87 -4.49
C ILE A 65 -5.13 7.62 -4.27
N CYS A 66 -4.82 6.51 -4.92
CA CYS A 66 -5.54 5.24 -4.71
C CYS A 66 -5.47 4.73 -3.26
N THR A 67 -4.45 5.13 -2.50
CA THR A 67 -4.27 4.67 -1.11
C THR A 67 -5.13 5.41 -0.09
N GLN A 68 -5.94 6.41 -0.49
CA GLN A 68 -6.77 7.17 0.45
C GLN A 68 -7.74 6.29 1.26
N ILE A 69 -8.17 5.14 0.72
CA ILE A 69 -8.99 4.16 1.43
C ILE A 69 -8.30 3.65 2.71
N LEU A 70 -6.97 3.63 2.77
CA LEU A 70 -6.16 3.23 3.92
C LEU A 70 -6.18 4.25 5.07
N LEU A 71 -6.74 5.44 4.86
CA LEU A 71 -6.99 6.40 5.95
C LEU A 71 -8.00 5.85 6.96
N LEU A 72 -8.99 5.07 6.52
CA LEU A 72 -9.99 4.48 7.41
C LEU A 72 -9.37 3.53 8.45
N PRO A 73 -8.58 2.51 8.08
CA PRO A 73 -7.92 1.66 9.07
C PRO A 73 -6.92 2.43 9.93
N LEU A 74 -6.24 3.47 9.41
CA LEU A 74 -5.41 4.35 10.25
C LEU A 74 -6.24 5.01 11.35
N VAL A 75 -7.38 5.64 11.01
CA VAL A 75 -8.25 6.31 11.99
C VAL A 75 -8.69 5.33 13.08
N ILE A 76 -9.10 4.12 12.70
CA ILE A 76 -9.47 3.07 13.65
C ILE A 76 -8.31 2.75 14.60
N LYS A 77 -7.09 2.52 14.06
CA LYS A 77 -5.89 2.24 14.86
C LYS A 77 -5.57 3.40 15.81
N LEU A 78 -5.66 4.65 15.36
CA LEU A 78 -5.41 5.82 16.20
C LEU A 78 -6.44 5.97 17.33
N ILE A 79 -7.73 5.70 17.08
CA ILE A 79 -8.78 5.70 18.11
C ILE A 79 -8.48 4.62 19.16
N LEU A 80 -8.14 3.40 18.74
CA LEU A 80 -7.77 2.30 19.65
C LEU A 80 -6.56 2.69 20.53
N LEU A 81 -5.54 3.28 19.92
CA LEU A 81 -4.34 3.74 20.64
C LEU A 81 -4.66 4.88 21.61
N ALA A 82 -5.56 5.80 21.26
CA ALA A 82 -5.98 6.91 22.11
C ALA A 82 -6.78 6.44 23.34
N LEU A 83 -7.59 5.39 23.19
CA LEU A 83 -8.38 4.79 24.27
C LEU A 83 -7.57 3.84 25.17
N THR A 84 -6.30 3.57 24.85
CA THR A 84 -5.47 2.62 25.60
C THR A 84 -4.96 3.19 26.92
N PRO A 85 -5.10 2.48 28.06
CA PRO A 85 -4.54 2.89 29.34
C PRO A 85 -3.01 3.08 29.29
N LYS A 86 -2.49 4.17 29.88
CA LYS A 86 -1.06 4.54 29.85
C LYS A 86 -0.11 3.44 30.36
N ALA A 87 -0.56 2.59 31.28
CA ALA A 87 0.22 1.48 31.84
C ALA A 87 0.56 0.40 30.79
N ASN A 88 -0.34 0.13 29.84
CA ASN A 88 -0.12 -0.86 28.77
C ASN A 88 0.76 -0.30 27.65
N ALA A 89 0.69 1.02 27.40
CA ALA A 89 1.34 1.66 26.25
C ALA A 89 2.88 1.67 26.27
N ARG A 90 3.53 1.47 27.43
CA ARG A 90 4.99 1.60 27.58
C ARG A 90 5.72 0.24 27.52
N LYS A 91 5.06 -0.88 27.87
CA LYS A 91 5.72 -2.18 28.02
C LYS A 91 6.02 -2.92 26.71
N SER A 92 5.47 -2.51 25.56
CA SER A 92 5.61 -3.28 24.30
C SER A 92 5.92 -2.45 23.04
N LEU A 93 6.51 -1.27 23.20
CA LEU A 93 6.82 -0.38 22.07
C LEU A 93 7.79 -1.01 21.05
N ARG A 94 8.83 -1.71 21.52
CA ARG A 94 9.85 -2.30 20.63
C ARG A 94 9.26 -3.37 19.72
N PHE A 95 8.48 -4.31 20.28
CA PHE A 95 7.83 -5.36 19.50
C PHE A 95 6.79 -4.80 18.53
N TYR A 96 5.99 -3.82 18.98
CA TYR A 96 5.01 -3.15 18.12
C TYR A 96 5.67 -2.45 16.92
N LEU A 97 6.80 -1.77 17.14
CA LEU A 97 7.58 -1.18 16.05
C LEU A 97 8.18 -2.25 15.13
N GLN A 98 8.77 -3.30 15.70
CA GLN A 98 9.37 -4.41 14.95
C GLN A 98 8.34 -5.11 14.05
N SER A 99 7.13 -5.38 14.55
CA SER A 99 6.08 -6.01 13.74
C SER A 99 5.70 -5.15 12.54
N HIS A 100 5.59 -3.82 12.70
CA HIS A 100 5.30 -2.92 11.59
C HIS A 100 6.46 -2.84 10.59
N ILE A 101 7.71 -2.84 11.04
CA ILE A 101 8.87 -2.91 10.14
C ILE A 101 8.86 -4.22 9.34
N ILE A 102 8.56 -5.35 9.98
CA ILE A 102 8.46 -6.65 9.29
C ILE A 102 7.33 -6.61 8.25
N LEU A 103 6.18 -6.01 8.57
CA LEU A 103 5.08 -5.83 7.62
C LEU A 103 5.49 -4.94 6.44
N MET A 104 6.22 -3.84 6.67
CA MET A 104 6.76 -2.99 5.59
C MET A 104 7.69 -3.76 4.66
N VAL A 105 8.60 -4.56 5.21
CA VAL A 105 9.52 -5.39 4.40
C VAL A 105 8.75 -6.45 3.62
N PHE A 106 7.74 -7.07 4.24
CA PHE A 106 6.89 -8.06 3.58
C PHE A 106 6.11 -7.45 2.40
N LEU A 107 5.51 -6.28 2.60
CA LEU A 107 4.81 -5.55 1.54
C LEU A 107 5.76 -5.21 0.38
N LEU A 108 6.94 -4.67 0.69
CA LEU A 108 7.92 -4.31 -0.35
C LEU A 108 8.28 -5.51 -1.23
N LEU A 109 8.53 -6.67 -0.61
CA LEU A 109 8.82 -7.90 -1.35
C LEU A 109 7.61 -8.40 -2.13
N ALA A 110 6.41 -8.31 -1.56
CA ALA A 110 5.17 -8.70 -2.23
C ALA A 110 4.87 -7.81 -3.44
N ASP A 111 5.04 -6.49 -3.34
CA ASP A 111 4.83 -5.54 -4.43
C ASP A 111 5.82 -5.78 -5.57
N ILE A 112 7.11 -6.02 -5.24
CA ILE A 112 8.11 -6.43 -6.25
C ILE A 112 7.67 -7.71 -6.95
N LEU A 113 7.22 -8.73 -6.21
CA LEU A 113 6.76 -9.99 -6.82
C LEU A 113 5.53 -9.77 -7.71
N VAL A 114 4.55 -8.99 -7.26
CA VAL A 114 3.32 -8.70 -8.00
C VAL A 114 3.62 -7.95 -9.30
N LEU A 115 4.60 -7.04 -9.32
CA LEU A 115 5.06 -6.39 -10.55
C LEU A 115 5.52 -7.41 -11.62
N TYR A 116 6.06 -8.57 -11.21
CA TYR A 116 6.46 -9.64 -12.13
C TYR A 116 5.31 -10.61 -12.51
N THR A 117 4.14 -10.53 -11.88
CA THR A 117 2.99 -11.43 -12.15
C THR A 117 2.15 -11.04 -13.38
N TYR A 118 2.77 -10.41 -14.38
CA TYR A 118 2.07 -9.90 -15.55
C TYR A 118 1.68 -11.04 -16.51
N ASP A 119 0.45 -11.01 -17.03
CA ASP A 119 -0.05 -11.98 -18.02
C ASP A 119 0.47 -11.57 -19.43
N GLN A 120 1.79 -11.68 -19.65
CA GLN A 120 2.45 -11.31 -20.91
C GLN A 120 1.90 -12.09 -22.12
N ASP A 121 1.45 -13.33 -21.89
CA ASP A 121 1.08 -14.26 -22.96
C ASP A 121 -0.26 -13.93 -23.64
N LYS A 122 -1.05 -12.99 -23.12
CA LYS A 122 -2.38 -12.65 -23.69
C LYS A 122 -2.43 -11.35 -24.49
N ILE A 123 -1.33 -10.61 -24.58
CA ILE A 123 -1.33 -9.25 -25.18
C ILE A 123 -0.85 -9.27 -26.64
N SER A 124 -0.23 -10.36 -27.09
CA SER A 124 0.32 -10.51 -28.44
C SER A 124 -0.73 -10.76 -29.55
N GLY A 125 -2.03 -10.80 -29.23
CA GLY A 125 -3.08 -11.07 -30.22
C GLY A 125 -4.46 -10.46 -29.97
N VAL A 126 -4.63 -9.59 -28.97
CA VAL A 126 -5.96 -9.08 -28.58
C VAL A 126 -6.12 -7.60 -28.98
N PRO A 127 -7.22 -7.22 -29.66
CA PRO A 127 -7.49 -5.83 -30.03
C PRO A 127 -7.55 -4.91 -28.82
N HIS A 128 -7.13 -3.65 -28.98
CA HIS A 128 -7.10 -2.61 -27.93
C HIS A 128 -8.41 -2.42 -27.14
N SER A 129 -9.55 -2.90 -27.65
CA SER A 129 -10.86 -2.85 -26.99
C SER A 129 -11.10 -3.91 -25.91
N LEU A 130 -10.19 -4.88 -25.72
CA LEU A 130 -10.29 -5.94 -24.69
C LEU A 130 -9.25 -5.72 -23.57
N SER A 131 -9.30 -4.54 -22.95
CA SER A 131 -8.40 -3.98 -21.91
C SER A 131 -8.37 -4.73 -20.56
N ILE A 132 -8.80 -6.00 -20.50
CA ILE A 132 -8.90 -6.75 -19.24
C ILE A 132 -7.54 -7.38 -18.86
N TYR A 133 -6.61 -7.52 -19.82
CA TYR A 133 -5.32 -8.21 -19.63
C TYR A 133 -4.10 -7.29 -19.44
N ILE A 134 -4.31 -5.96 -19.37
CA ILE A 134 -3.25 -4.97 -19.12
C ILE A 134 -2.93 -4.81 -17.63
N TYR A 135 -3.64 -5.51 -16.77
CA TYR A 135 -3.53 -5.34 -15.33
C TYR A 135 -2.48 -6.32 -14.78
N ARG A 136 -1.54 -5.84 -13.93
CA ARG A 136 -0.87 -6.71 -12.96
C ARG A 136 -1.91 -7.52 -12.19
N ASN A 137 -1.52 -8.58 -11.49
CA ASN A 137 -2.48 -9.35 -10.69
C ASN A 137 -3.00 -8.51 -9.51
N HIS A 138 -3.97 -7.63 -9.77
CA HIS A 138 -4.52 -6.68 -8.82
C HIS A 138 -5.18 -7.36 -7.65
N MET A 139 -5.71 -8.57 -7.86
CA MET A 139 -6.23 -9.38 -6.78
C MET A 139 -5.13 -9.70 -5.76
N TRP A 140 -3.93 -10.08 -6.20
CA TRP A 140 -2.79 -10.36 -5.32
C TRP A 140 -2.25 -9.08 -4.67
N PHE A 141 -2.20 -7.99 -5.43
CA PHE A 141 -1.87 -6.67 -4.90
C PHE A 141 -2.80 -6.28 -3.74
N TYR A 142 -4.12 -6.26 -3.97
CA TYR A 142 -5.07 -5.88 -2.91
C TYR A 142 -5.09 -6.86 -1.74
N LEU A 143 -4.89 -8.16 -2.01
CA LEU A 143 -4.87 -9.17 -0.97
C LEU A 143 -3.69 -8.99 -0.01
N THR A 144 -2.48 -8.74 -0.53
CA THR A 144 -1.27 -8.58 0.27
C THR A 144 -1.35 -7.35 1.18
N HIS A 145 -1.81 -6.21 0.65
CA HIS A 145 -2.09 -4.99 1.42
C HIS A 145 -3.20 -5.21 2.47
N THR A 146 -4.28 -5.91 2.11
CA THR A 146 -5.36 -6.24 3.06
C THR A 146 -4.85 -7.11 4.22
N ILE A 147 -4.04 -8.13 3.94
CA ILE A 147 -3.44 -9.00 4.97
C ILE A 147 -2.52 -8.19 5.89
N ALA A 148 -1.71 -7.29 5.34
CA ALA A 148 -0.81 -6.46 6.13
C ALA A 148 -1.58 -5.49 7.04
N GLU A 149 -2.65 -4.88 6.53
CA GLU A 149 -3.52 -3.99 7.32
C GLU A 149 -4.27 -4.73 8.43
N ILE A 150 -4.84 -5.92 8.14
CA ILE A 150 -5.47 -6.76 9.17
C ILE A 150 -4.44 -7.15 10.24
N SER A 151 -3.23 -7.52 9.82
CA SER A 151 -2.15 -7.91 10.74
C SER A 151 -1.68 -6.72 11.61
N SER A 152 -1.56 -5.51 11.04
CA SER A 152 -1.30 -4.26 11.75
C SER A 152 -2.40 -3.94 12.77
N LEU A 153 -3.67 -4.15 12.40
CA LEU A 153 -4.81 -3.96 13.28
C LEU A 153 -4.83 -4.96 14.45
N VAL A 154 -4.60 -6.25 14.18
CA VAL A 154 -4.49 -7.29 15.21
C VAL A 154 -3.35 -6.96 16.19
N CYS A 155 -2.17 -6.58 15.68
CA CYS A 155 -1.06 -6.13 16.52
C CYS A 155 -1.46 -4.94 17.41
N THR A 156 -2.23 -4.00 16.86
CA THR A 156 -2.73 -2.83 17.60
C THR A 156 -3.69 -3.26 18.71
N ILE A 157 -4.65 -4.12 18.44
CA ILE A 157 -5.59 -4.65 19.44
C ILE A 157 -4.85 -5.38 20.56
N LEU A 158 -3.93 -6.30 20.22
CA LEU A 158 -3.14 -7.04 21.20
C LEU A 158 -2.29 -6.13 22.09
N MET A 159 -1.76 -5.04 21.52
CA MET A 159 -1.04 -4.02 22.26
C MET A 159 -1.97 -3.28 23.23
N CYS A 160 -3.16 -2.87 22.77
CA CYS A 160 -4.16 -2.17 23.59
C CYS A 160 -4.64 -3.03 24.78
N CYS A 161 -4.87 -4.33 24.54
CA CYS A 161 -5.30 -5.30 25.57
C CYS A 161 -4.16 -5.72 26.52
N GLY A 162 -2.92 -5.33 26.27
CA GLY A 162 -1.77 -5.71 27.10
C GLY A 162 -1.36 -7.18 26.94
N TRP A 163 -1.72 -7.82 25.84
CA TRP A 163 -1.40 -9.23 25.55
C TRP A 163 -0.06 -9.38 24.81
N LEU A 164 0.39 -8.31 24.15
CA LEU A 164 1.66 -8.27 23.42
C LEU A 164 2.92 -8.67 24.25
N PRO A 165 3.07 -8.29 25.53
CA PRO A 165 4.22 -8.69 26.36
C PRO A 165 4.32 -10.19 26.66
N TRP A 166 3.27 -10.98 26.42
CA TRP A 166 3.28 -12.43 26.65
C TRP A 166 3.75 -13.23 25.43
N LEU A 167 3.94 -12.54 24.30
CA LEU A 167 4.39 -13.12 23.02
C LEU A 167 5.87 -12.86 22.71
N THR A 168 6.56 -12.10 23.59
CA THR A 168 7.98 -11.72 23.49
C THR A 168 8.78 -12.35 24.61
#